data_AF-B2TQ75-F1
#
_entry.id   AF-B2TQ75-F1
#
_cell.length_a   1.000
_cell.length_b   1.000
_cell.length_c   1.000
_cell.angle_alpha   90.00
_cell.angle_beta   90.00
_cell.angle_gamma   90.00
#
_symmetry.space_group_name_H-M   'P 1'
#
loop_
_entity.id
_entity.type
_entity.pdbx_description
1 polymer ?
#
loop_
_entity_poly.entity_id
_entity_poly.type
_entity_poly.pdbx_seq_one_letter_code
_entity_poly.pdbx_strand_id
1 'polypeptide(L)'
;MSKQKFNKLKKSILVFTVIPSLLGTTLIGVPGIPVNATTKVNAESQAKQIKRNVMYYGDWSIWGGQDNFYPKNIPANQLTHLNFAFLDFNEDGSLQFTDSGAALDAPVGMPVQWNDANAGLLNAFQELRAENPNLKIGISLGGWSKSGDFSKVVANSSTRAKFVENIMKFIQYTNMDFVDVDWEYPCSVREPDLVDNKNDEGTINSTAADKENYILLLQDLRNALDKQSEKIGKTYELSVALPASKAKLDSGIDIKNLFKVVDFANIMTYDMRGAWDETSGHQTALYANPNDPLTESGLSIDQSIKYLLSNGAQSDKIVIGSAYYSRGWQKVSNGPDSKTPGLYGTAEVVSKDADGTPAKGAKNEAPLKSGDSGRAGGVWSYRSLDKLKAAYPDLKEYWDDIAKAPYLYDENSGAFFTYDNTKSIGEKVNYVKENNLGGMIAWMASQDAPTSSDNRDELTKFTKSKLYGNDKLPEYNIVYNNLNVTATVTPYAESWGTSGGYNITITNNEKLEESDAVLKGVERCAETIKTPKIYIKSTDGPLSSGEYTTGAVSYEDGYTVVDISTTYDGRAIIPGKSYSFKLKTSVAPKDTSAIQSIELSQRIHEDAVEIGRQTIFTPNNK
;
A
#
# COMPACT_ATOMS: atom_id res chain seq x y z
N MET A 1 14.35 -76.97 -25.91
CA MET A 1 13.16 -77.85 -25.88
C MET A 1 12.07 -77.10 -25.09
N SER A 2 11.13 -76.42 -25.78
CA SER A 2 9.72 -76.83 -26.07
C SER A 2 8.79 -76.71 -24.84
N LYS A 3 7.62 -76.06 -24.78
CA LYS A 3 6.70 -75.31 -25.70
C LYS A 3 5.66 -74.59 -24.76
N GLN A 4 5.40 -73.28 -24.88
CA GLN A 4 4.22 -72.60 -25.49
C GLN A 4 2.78 -72.94 -25.05
N LYS A 5 2.02 -71.90 -24.62
CA LYS A 5 0.70 -71.40 -25.13
C LYS A 5 0.25 -70.19 -24.27
N PHE A 6 0.30 -68.92 -24.72
CA PHE A 6 -0.64 -68.11 -25.53
C PHE A 6 -2.06 -67.87 -24.97
N ASN A 7 -2.38 -66.60 -24.66
CA ASN A 7 -3.51 -65.86 -25.26
C ASN A 7 -3.39 -64.33 -25.06
N LYS A 8 -3.82 -63.59 -26.09
CA LYS A 8 -3.74 -62.13 -26.31
C LYS A 8 -5.16 -61.51 -26.37
N LEU A 9 -5.18 -60.16 -26.54
CA LEU A 9 -6.20 -59.25 -27.13
C LEU A 9 -7.09 -58.50 -26.13
N LYS A 10 -7.48 -57.23 -26.30
CA LYS A 10 -7.15 -56.09 -27.19
C LYS A 10 -7.89 -54.85 -26.66
N LYS A 11 -7.35 -53.64 -26.90
CA LYS A 11 -8.04 -52.33 -26.77
C LYS A 11 -9.20 -52.21 -27.77
N SER A 12 -10.23 -51.41 -27.47
CA SER A 12 -10.94 -50.56 -28.45
C SER A 12 -11.76 -49.44 -27.79
N ILE A 13 -11.69 -48.28 -28.45
CA ILE A 13 -12.38 -47.01 -28.26
C ILE A 13 -13.84 -47.15 -28.72
N LEU A 14 -14.79 -46.43 -28.11
CA LEU A 14 -16.10 -46.19 -28.73
C LEU A 14 -16.61 -44.75 -28.52
N VAL A 15 -17.03 -44.20 -29.65
CA VAL A 15 -17.64 -42.89 -29.92
C VAL A 15 -19.13 -42.95 -29.56
N PHE A 16 -19.70 -41.89 -28.96
CA PHE A 16 -21.15 -41.76 -28.77
C PHE A 16 -21.77 -40.85 -29.84
N THR A 17 -22.72 -41.39 -30.58
CA THR A 17 -23.62 -40.69 -31.50
C THR A 17 -25.03 -40.69 -30.91
N VAL A 18 -25.70 -39.54 -30.98
CA VAL A 18 -27.03 -39.25 -30.44
C VAL A 18 -28.11 -39.56 -31.48
N ILE A 19 -29.19 -40.28 -31.10
CA ILE A 19 -30.54 -40.16 -31.70
C ILE A 19 -31.60 -40.45 -30.60
N PRO A 20 -32.73 -39.70 -30.55
CA PRO A 20 -33.71 -39.75 -29.46
C PRO A 20 -34.90 -40.68 -29.76
N SER A 21 -35.51 -41.22 -28.71
CA SER A 21 -36.79 -41.94 -28.79
C SER A 21 -37.81 -41.31 -27.85
N LEU A 22 -38.83 -40.67 -28.45
CA LEU A 22 -40.11 -40.29 -27.86
C LEU A 22 -40.86 -41.54 -27.36
N LEU A 23 -41.43 -41.47 -26.15
CA LEU A 23 -42.67 -42.16 -25.80
C LEU A 23 -43.32 -41.42 -24.64
N GLY A 24 -44.53 -40.91 -24.88
CA GLY A 24 -45.37 -40.28 -23.88
C GLY A 24 -46.35 -41.27 -23.26
N THR A 25 -46.76 -41.00 -22.02
CA THR A 25 -48.03 -41.46 -21.45
C THR A 25 -48.51 -40.50 -20.37
N THR A 26 -49.66 -39.89 -20.66
CA THR A 26 -50.81 -39.59 -19.79
C THR A 26 -50.65 -38.75 -18.52
N LEU A 27 -51.23 -37.54 -18.62
CA LEU A 27 -51.62 -36.61 -17.59
C LEU A 27 -52.72 -37.16 -16.66
N ILE A 28 -52.58 -36.93 -15.36
CA ILE A 28 -53.70 -36.70 -14.43
C ILE A 28 -53.46 -35.31 -13.82
N GLY A 29 -54.41 -34.40 -14.03
CA GLY A 29 -54.32 -33.01 -13.60
C GLY A 29 -54.71 -32.81 -12.14
N VAL A 30 -53.94 -31.96 -11.46
CA VAL A 30 -54.36 -31.24 -10.25
C VAL A 30 -54.23 -29.74 -10.57
N PRO A 31 -55.21 -28.88 -10.25
CA PRO A 31 -55.16 -27.48 -10.62
C PRO A 31 -54.31 -26.66 -9.65
N GLY A 32 -53.36 -25.91 -10.22
CA GLY A 32 -53.21 -24.48 -9.96
C GLY A 32 -52.44 -24.04 -8.70
N ILE A 33 -51.12 -23.90 -8.83
CA ILE A 33 -50.37 -22.80 -8.19
C ILE A 33 -49.58 -22.11 -9.32
N PRO A 34 -49.66 -20.78 -9.50
CA PRO A 34 -49.01 -20.09 -10.60
C PRO A 34 -47.49 -20.11 -10.43
N VAL A 35 -46.80 -20.86 -11.29
CA VAL A 35 -45.36 -20.74 -11.51
C VAL A 35 -45.14 -19.58 -12.47
N ASN A 36 -44.73 -18.43 -11.93
CA ASN A 36 -44.20 -17.34 -12.74
C ASN A 36 -42.67 -17.47 -12.82
N ALA A 37 -42.20 -17.37 -14.07
CA ALA A 37 -40.83 -17.10 -14.50
C ALA A 37 -39.77 -18.16 -14.15
N THR A 38 -39.48 -19.02 -15.13
CA THR A 38 -38.12 -19.51 -15.41
C THR A 38 -37.12 -18.36 -15.30
N THR A 39 -36.37 -18.32 -14.20
CA THR A 39 -35.11 -17.60 -14.13
C THR A 39 -34.17 -18.25 -15.14
N LYS A 40 -33.97 -17.55 -16.26
CA LYS A 40 -32.78 -17.75 -17.07
C LYS A 40 -31.60 -17.59 -16.12
N VAL A 41 -30.86 -18.68 -15.89
CA VAL A 41 -29.52 -18.59 -15.34
C VAL A 41 -28.71 -17.85 -16.40
N ASN A 42 -28.67 -16.52 -16.29
CA ASN A 42 -27.61 -15.77 -16.93
C ASN A 42 -26.33 -16.32 -16.32
N ALA A 43 -25.50 -16.93 -17.16
CA ALA A 43 -24.08 -17.00 -16.91
C ALA A 43 -23.57 -15.55 -16.87
N GLU A 44 -23.79 -14.89 -15.73
CA GLU A 44 -23.01 -13.72 -15.37
C GLU A 44 -21.56 -14.19 -15.41
N SER A 45 -20.79 -13.58 -16.31
CA SER A 45 -19.35 -13.64 -16.28
C SER A 45 -18.93 -13.44 -14.83
N GLN A 46 -18.34 -14.47 -14.20
CA GLN A 46 -17.60 -14.25 -12.96
C GLN A 46 -16.61 -13.13 -13.27
N ALA A 47 -16.87 -11.92 -12.75
CA ALA A 47 -15.92 -10.83 -12.86
C ALA A 47 -14.60 -11.37 -12.30
N LYS A 48 -13.55 -11.38 -13.13
CA LYS A 48 -12.23 -11.90 -12.75
C LYS A 48 -11.84 -11.19 -11.46
N GLN A 49 -11.84 -11.93 -10.35
CA GLN A 49 -11.50 -11.37 -9.05
C GLN A 49 -10.09 -10.77 -9.13
N ILE A 50 -9.99 -9.46 -8.89
CA ILE A 50 -8.72 -8.72 -8.94
C ILE A 50 -7.86 -9.21 -7.77
N LYS A 51 -6.67 -9.73 -8.06
CA LYS A 51 -5.71 -10.19 -7.05
C LYS A 51 -4.81 -9.04 -6.63
N ARG A 52 -4.69 -8.77 -5.34
CA ARG A 52 -3.85 -7.68 -4.84
C ARG A 52 -2.36 -8.07 -4.95
N ASN A 53 -1.57 -7.15 -5.47
CA ASN A 53 -0.12 -7.08 -5.27
C ASN A 53 0.13 -5.84 -4.42
N VAL A 54 0.35 -6.05 -3.12
CA VAL A 54 0.44 -5.01 -2.10
C VAL A 54 1.90 -4.85 -1.68
N MET A 55 2.33 -3.62 -1.39
CA MET A 55 3.69 -3.33 -0.95
C MET A 55 3.67 -2.35 0.22
N TYR A 56 4.49 -2.60 1.24
CA TYR A 56 4.81 -1.58 2.24
C TYR A 56 5.91 -0.64 1.75
N TYR A 57 5.80 0.64 2.11
CA TYR A 57 6.84 1.65 1.94
C TYR A 57 6.99 2.44 3.24
N GLY A 58 8.15 2.34 3.90
CA GLY A 58 8.45 3.09 5.11
C GLY A 58 8.96 4.50 4.83
N ASP A 59 8.55 5.50 5.61
CA ASP A 59 9.02 6.89 5.51
C ASP A 59 10.56 7.01 5.60
N TRP A 60 11.20 6.15 6.40
CA TRP A 60 12.65 6.04 6.54
C TRP A 60 13.37 5.61 5.24
N SER A 61 12.65 5.16 4.21
CA SER A 61 13.23 4.70 2.94
C SER A 61 13.98 5.80 2.18
N ILE A 62 13.64 7.07 2.45
CA ILE A 62 14.25 8.21 1.76
C ILE A 62 15.66 8.53 2.26
N TRP A 63 16.08 7.94 3.38
CA TRP A 63 17.36 8.22 4.00
C TRP A 63 18.45 7.24 3.55
N GLY A 64 19.69 7.59 3.84
CA GLY A 64 20.87 6.82 3.39
C GLY A 64 20.89 5.37 3.84
N GLY A 65 20.19 5.02 4.93
CA GLY A 65 20.06 3.63 5.40
C GLY A 65 19.35 2.69 4.41
N GLN A 66 18.55 3.25 3.49
CA GLN A 66 17.86 2.50 2.43
C GLN A 66 18.31 2.93 1.03
N ASP A 67 19.49 3.55 0.94
CA ASP A 67 20.08 4.08 -0.30
C ASP A 67 19.16 5.10 -0.99
N ASN A 68 18.55 6.01 -0.21
CA ASN A 68 17.71 7.12 -0.69
C ASN A 68 16.60 6.66 -1.66
N PHE A 69 15.86 5.62 -1.28
CA PHE A 69 14.82 5.01 -2.12
C PHE A 69 13.56 5.86 -2.10
N TYR A 70 13.41 6.71 -3.11
CA TYR A 70 12.32 7.68 -3.23
C TYR A 70 11.08 7.09 -3.94
N PRO A 71 9.90 7.73 -3.85
CA PRO A 71 8.67 7.23 -4.50
C PRO A 71 8.81 6.94 -5.99
N LYS A 72 9.61 7.72 -6.74
CA LYS A 72 9.89 7.47 -8.16
C LYS A 72 10.61 6.14 -8.45
N ASN A 73 11.21 5.52 -7.43
CA ASN A 73 11.89 4.21 -7.55
C ASN A 73 10.94 3.03 -7.28
N ILE A 74 9.70 3.30 -6.85
CA ILE A 74 8.69 2.27 -6.63
C ILE A 74 8.21 1.78 -8.00
N PRO A 75 8.19 0.46 -8.28
CA PRO A 75 7.63 -0.09 -9.50
C PRO A 75 6.09 -0.06 -9.49
N ALA A 76 5.50 1.14 -9.43
CA ALA A 76 4.08 1.39 -9.21
C ALA A 76 3.18 0.72 -10.27
N ASN A 77 3.64 0.63 -11.52
CA ASN A 77 2.95 -0.07 -12.60
C ASN A 77 2.84 -1.60 -12.41
N GLN A 78 3.50 -2.16 -11.39
CA GLN A 78 3.45 -3.57 -11.02
C GLN A 78 2.65 -3.82 -9.74
N LEU A 79 2.22 -2.77 -9.06
CA LEU A 79 1.54 -2.82 -7.77
C LEU A 79 0.07 -2.43 -7.93
N THR A 80 -0.77 -3.01 -7.09
CA THR A 80 -2.18 -2.59 -6.98
C THR A 80 -2.41 -1.69 -5.78
N HIS A 81 -1.63 -1.87 -4.72
CA HIS A 81 -1.76 -1.16 -3.46
C HIS A 81 -0.38 -0.84 -2.88
N LEU A 82 -0.25 0.33 -2.28
CA LEU A 82 0.92 0.75 -1.51
C LEU A 82 0.47 1.19 -0.11
N ASN A 83 0.96 0.50 0.92
CA ASN A 83 0.75 0.87 2.32
C ASN A 83 1.91 1.79 2.75
N PHE A 84 1.61 3.05 3.04
CA PHE A 84 2.58 3.99 3.58
C PHE A 84 2.74 3.78 5.09
N ALA A 85 3.93 3.35 5.48
CA ALA A 85 4.32 3.02 6.85
C ALA A 85 5.18 4.15 7.47
N PHE A 86 4.90 4.63 8.66
CA PHE A 86 3.66 4.45 9.42
C PHE A 86 3.15 5.82 9.89
N LEU A 87 1.89 5.84 10.30
CA LEU A 87 1.33 6.94 11.07
C LEU A 87 1.10 6.46 12.50
N ASP A 88 1.61 7.24 13.44
CA ASP A 88 1.49 7.03 14.88
C ASP A 88 0.40 7.95 15.45
N PHE A 89 0.03 7.76 16.71
CA PHE A 89 -1.01 8.54 17.39
C PHE A 89 -0.91 8.42 18.91
N ASN A 90 -1.39 9.44 19.61
CA ASN A 90 -1.42 9.46 21.07
C ASN A 90 -2.68 8.78 21.64
N GLU A 91 -2.65 8.42 22.93
CA GLU A 91 -3.79 7.92 23.70
C GLU A 91 -5.05 8.80 23.63
N ASP A 92 -4.92 10.10 23.28
CA ASP A 92 -6.03 11.04 23.16
C ASP A 92 -6.63 11.13 21.73
N GLY A 93 -6.13 10.31 20.79
CA GLY A 93 -6.54 10.25 19.40
C GLY A 93 -5.92 11.32 18.48
N SER A 94 -4.99 12.16 18.97
CA SER A 94 -4.17 13.03 18.12
C SER A 94 -3.14 12.23 17.32
N LEU A 95 -2.81 12.69 16.12
CA LEU A 95 -1.92 11.98 15.20
C LEU A 95 -0.46 12.41 15.39
N GLN A 96 0.47 11.51 15.07
CA GLN A 96 1.90 11.76 15.11
C GLN A 96 2.60 11.20 13.86
N PHE A 97 3.48 12.00 13.26
CA PHE A 97 4.40 11.49 12.25
C PHE A 97 5.53 10.73 12.94
N THR A 98 5.90 9.57 12.40
CA THR A 98 7.15 8.90 12.75
C THR A 98 8.36 9.66 12.24
N ASP A 99 8.24 10.30 11.06
CA ASP A 99 9.21 11.24 10.51
C ASP A 99 8.51 12.35 9.70
N SER A 100 8.29 13.51 10.32
CA SER A 100 7.67 14.66 9.65
C SER A 100 8.55 15.25 8.55
N GLY A 101 9.87 15.18 8.70
CA GLY A 101 10.83 15.66 7.70
C GLY A 101 10.71 14.86 6.41
N ALA A 102 10.57 13.54 6.51
CA ALA A 102 10.30 12.68 5.35
C ALA A 102 8.89 12.90 4.78
N ALA A 103 7.88 12.96 5.64
CA ALA A 103 6.48 13.06 5.23
C ALA A 103 6.17 14.36 4.46
N LEU A 104 6.70 15.50 4.91
CA LEU A 104 6.28 16.83 4.45
C LEU A 104 7.39 17.68 3.84
N ASP A 105 8.64 17.51 4.28
CA ASP A 105 9.64 18.55 4.02
C ASP A 105 10.69 18.15 2.97
N ALA A 106 11.13 16.91 2.96
CA ALA A 106 12.22 16.47 2.10
C ALA A 106 11.84 16.53 0.60
N PRO A 107 12.73 16.97 -0.30
CA PRO A 107 12.42 17.00 -1.74
C PRO A 107 12.16 15.62 -2.37
N VAL A 108 12.60 14.53 -1.74
CA VAL A 108 12.40 13.12 -2.17
C VAL A 108 12.64 12.88 -3.67
N GLY A 109 13.65 13.54 -4.23
CA GLY A 109 14.06 13.37 -5.62
C GLY A 109 13.22 14.15 -6.65
N MET A 110 12.34 15.04 -6.20
CA MET A 110 11.60 16.04 -6.99
C MET A 110 12.37 17.39 -7.05
N PRO A 111 12.16 18.23 -8.07
CA PRO A 111 12.80 19.54 -8.21
C PRO A 111 12.14 20.63 -7.32
N VAL A 112 11.98 20.34 -6.02
CA VAL A 112 11.39 21.24 -5.01
C VAL A 112 12.38 21.50 -3.88
N GLN A 113 12.14 22.52 -3.05
CA GLN A 113 12.97 22.84 -1.88
C GLN A 113 12.43 22.21 -0.60
N TRP A 114 13.29 22.14 0.41
CA TRP A 114 12.91 21.64 1.73
C TRP A 114 11.78 22.49 2.33
N ASN A 115 10.73 21.85 2.84
CA ASN A 115 9.55 22.48 3.47
C ASN A 115 8.70 23.33 2.51
N ASP A 116 8.89 23.21 1.18
CA ASP A 116 7.89 23.70 0.24
C ASP A 116 6.56 22.93 0.42
N ALA A 117 5.42 23.58 0.14
CA ALA A 117 4.10 22.95 0.33
C ALA A 117 3.87 21.73 -0.58
N ASN A 118 4.65 21.60 -1.65
CA ASN A 118 4.69 20.49 -2.61
C ASN A 118 5.86 19.50 -2.37
N ALA A 119 6.61 19.63 -1.28
CA ALA A 119 7.66 18.68 -0.90
C ALA A 119 7.11 17.49 -0.11
N GLY A 120 8.00 16.57 0.26
CA GLY A 120 7.70 15.42 1.10
C GLY A 120 7.09 14.23 0.35
N LEU A 121 7.11 13.09 1.03
CA LEU A 121 6.54 11.83 0.54
C LEU A 121 5.05 11.96 0.19
N LEU A 122 4.28 12.72 0.99
CA LEU A 122 2.84 12.82 0.81
C LEU A 122 2.44 13.53 -0.50
N ASN A 123 3.26 14.47 -1.00
CA ASN A 123 3.04 15.07 -2.33
C ASN A 123 3.58 14.16 -3.43
N ALA A 124 4.76 13.56 -3.25
CA ALA A 124 5.34 12.63 -4.21
C ALA A 124 4.44 11.40 -4.48
N PHE A 125 3.68 10.93 -3.49
CA PHE A 125 2.68 9.87 -3.70
C PHE A 125 1.49 10.31 -4.56
N GLN A 126 1.08 11.58 -4.49
CA GLN A 126 0.01 12.08 -5.35
C GLN A 126 0.43 12.08 -6.82
N GLU A 127 1.69 12.45 -7.09
CA GLU A 127 2.30 12.33 -8.43
C GLU A 127 2.43 10.87 -8.86
N LEU A 128 3.05 10.02 -8.04
CA LEU A 128 3.23 8.60 -8.34
C LEU A 128 1.91 7.91 -8.72
N ARG A 129 0.83 8.20 -7.98
CA ARG A 129 -0.50 7.67 -8.30
C ARG A 129 -1.08 8.26 -9.58
N ALA A 130 -0.93 9.56 -9.81
CA ALA A 130 -1.44 10.19 -11.02
C ALA A 130 -0.77 9.63 -12.30
N GLU A 131 0.51 9.24 -12.21
CA GLU A 131 1.23 8.53 -13.28
C GLU A 131 0.84 7.05 -13.40
N ASN A 132 0.35 6.44 -12.32
CA ASN A 132 0.04 5.02 -12.23
C ASN A 132 -1.38 4.80 -11.68
N PRO A 133 -2.43 5.02 -12.51
CA PRO A 133 -3.81 4.92 -12.07
C PRO A 133 -4.24 3.50 -11.63
N ASN A 134 -3.38 2.49 -11.81
CA ASN A 134 -3.55 1.15 -11.24
C ASN A 134 -3.23 1.05 -9.75
N LEU A 135 -2.61 2.08 -9.15
CA LEU A 135 -2.12 2.05 -7.79
C LEU A 135 -3.11 2.76 -6.85
N LYS A 136 -3.53 2.07 -5.79
CA LYS A 136 -4.16 2.70 -4.61
C LYS A 136 -3.10 2.94 -3.54
N ILE A 137 -3.11 4.09 -2.89
CA ILE A 137 -2.17 4.42 -1.82
C ILE A 137 -2.94 4.68 -0.53
N GLY A 138 -2.54 4.02 0.55
CA GLY A 138 -3.19 4.14 1.85
C GLY A 138 -2.20 4.33 2.98
N ILE A 139 -2.68 4.83 4.12
CA ILE A 139 -1.87 5.00 5.31
C ILE A 139 -1.99 3.78 6.22
N SER A 140 -0.85 3.28 6.71
CA SER A 140 -0.79 2.23 7.72
C SER A 140 -0.61 2.82 9.11
N LEU A 141 -1.53 2.50 10.00
CA LEU A 141 -1.54 2.96 11.39
C LEU A 141 -0.79 1.97 12.26
N GLY A 142 0.18 2.45 13.03
CA GLY A 142 0.91 1.64 14.02
C GLY A 142 2.09 0.86 13.47
N GLY A 143 1.96 -0.47 13.42
CA GLY A 143 3.06 -1.43 13.24
C GLY A 143 3.74 -1.82 14.56
N TRP A 144 4.75 -2.69 14.49
CA TRP A 144 5.45 -3.24 15.64
C TRP A 144 5.79 -2.22 16.73
N SER A 145 6.45 -1.12 16.37
CA SER A 145 6.95 -0.14 17.35
C SER A 145 5.91 0.90 17.81
N LYS A 146 4.82 1.11 17.06
CA LYS A 146 3.85 2.20 17.26
C LYS A 146 2.44 1.70 17.58
N SER A 147 2.37 0.55 18.26
CA SER A 147 1.12 -0.07 18.67
C SER A 147 0.72 0.26 20.12
N GLY A 148 1.49 1.10 20.84
CA GLY A 148 1.35 1.32 22.28
C GLY A 148 0.01 1.90 22.70
N ASP A 149 -0.55 2.78 21.86
CA ASP A 149 -1.73 3.59 22.20
C ASP A 149 -3.05 3.03 21.66
N PHE A 150 -3.03 1.98 20.83
CA PHE A 150 -4.25 1.37 20.28
C PHE A 150 -5.27 1.04 21.38
N SER A 151 -4.87 0.28 22.40
CA SER A 151 -5.79 -0.19 23.44
C SER A 151 -6.49 0.96 24.16
N LYS A 152 -5.77 2.05 24.43
CA LYS A 152 -6.30 3.26 25.10
C LYS A 152 -7.28 4.00 24.21
N VAL A 153 -6.92 4.21 22.94
CA VAL A 153 -7.76 4.89 21.97
C VAL A 153 -9.06 4.14 21.76
N VAL A 154 -9.02 2.80 21.58
CA VAL A 154 -10.21 2.04 21.23
C VAL A 154 -11.15 1.77 22.41
N ALA A 155 -10.63 1.76 23.64
CA ALA A 155 -11.42 1.48 24.85
C ALA A 155 -12.45 2.57 25.18
N ASN A 156 -12.28 3.80 24.69
CA ASN A 156 -13.19 4.92 24.93
C ASN A 156 -13.87 5.35 23.64
N SER A 157 -15.21 5.38 23.60
CA SER A 157 -15.95 5.76 22.39
C SER A 157 -15.69 7.19 21.92
N SER A 158 -15.47 8.13 22.84
CA SER A 158 -15.21 9.54 22.50
C SER A 158 -13.80 9.71 21.91
N THR A 159 -12.80 9.07 22.51
CA THR A 159 -11.43 9.07 21.99
C THR A 159 -11.36 8.38 20.63
N ARG A 160 -12.02 7.22 20.50
CA ARG A 160 -12.11 6.49 19.22
C ARG A 160 -12.79 7.32 18.13
N ALA A 161 -13.86 8.04 18.44
CA ALA A 161 -14.51 8.92 17.49
C ALA A 161 -13.60 10.07 17.03
N LYS A 162 -12.87 10.71 17.95
CA LYS A 162 -11.88 11.75 17.62
C LYS A 162 -10.74 11.19 16.76
N PHE A 163 -10.24 10.00 17.08
CA PHE A 163 -9.21 9.33 16.30
C PHE A 163 -9.67 9.06 14.86
N VAL A 164 -10.88 8.50 14.70
CA VAL A 164 -11.49 8.28 13.38
C VAL A 164 -11.67 9.59 12.62
N GLU A 165 -12.14 10.66 13.27
CA GLU A 165 -12.25 11.98 12.65
C GLU A 165 -10.89 12.48 12.14
N ASN A 166 -9.85 12.38 12.96
CA ASN A 166 -8.50 12.81 12.58
C ASN A 166 -7.93 12.00 11.41
N ILE A 167 -8.11 10.67 11.39
CA ILE A 167 -7.73 9.83 10.25
C ILE A 167 -8.47 10.26 9.00
N MET A 168 -9.77 10.52 9.10
CA MET A 168 -10.57 10.96 7.95
C MET A 168 -10.11 12.30 7.40
N LYS A 169 -9.68 13.24 8.25
CA LYS A 169 -9.06 14.50 7.81
C LYS A 169 -7.74 14.24 7.11
N PHE A 170 -6.87 13.41 7.70
CA PHE A 170 -5.59 13.03 7.11
C PHE A 170 -5.74 12.46 5.69
N ILE A 171 -6.63 11.47 5.49
CA ILE A 171 -6.81 10.87 4.15
C ILE A 171 -7.44 11.83 3.14
N GLN A 172 -8.24 12.81 3.60
CA GLN A 172 -8.81 13.84 2.74
C GLN A 172 -7.74 14.83 2.27
N TYR A 173 -6.90 15.32 3.19
CA TYR A 173 -5.82 16.25 2.87
C TYR A 173 -4.71 15.62 2.03
N THR A 174 -4.41 14.34 2.24
CA THR A 174 -3.40 13.59 1.46
C THR A 174 -3.96 12.91 0.22
N ASN A 175 -5.29 13.01 0.02
CA ASN A 175 -6.05 12.32 -1.01
C ASN A 175 -5.81 10.79 -1.07
N MET A 176 -5.52 10.11 0.05
CA MET A 176 -5.31 8.66 0.06
C MET A 176 -6.58 7.85 -0.25
N ASP A 177 -6.42 6.58 -0.58
CA ASP A 177 -7.45 5.69 -1.11
C ASP A 177 -7.98 4.69 -0.07
N PHE A 178 -7.20 4.42 0.98
CA PHE A 178 -7.58 3.48 2.03
C PHE A 178 -6.84 3.74 3.34
N VAL A 179 -7.34 3.12 4.41
CA VAL A 179 -6.71 3.06 5.73
C VAL A 179 -6.35 1.60 6.02
N ASP A 180 -5.13 1.36 6.49
CA ASP A 180 -4.66 0.06 6.97
C ASP A 180 -4.41 0.14 8.48
N VAL A 181 -4.93 -0.81 9.25
CA VAL A 181 -4.69 -0.89 10.69
C VAL A 181 -3.74 -2.04 11.01
N ASP A 182 -2.55 -1.71 11.50
CA ASP A 182 -1.50 -2.66 11.86
C ASP A 182 -1.27 -2.60 13.39
N TRP A 183 -2.15 -3.28 14.14
CA TRP A 183 -2.05 -3.37 15.60
C TRP A 183 -1.32 -4.67 16.00
N GLU A 184 -0.14 -4.53 16.59
CA GLU A 184 0.74 -5.63 16.97
C GLU A 184 0.98 -5.76 18.50
N TYR A 185 0.12 -6.43 19.29
CA TYR A 185 -1.13 -7.09 18.91
C TYR A 185 -2.23 -6.86 19.96
N PRO A 186 -3.53 -6.82 19.56
CA PRO A 186 -4.64 -6.77 20.50
C PRO A 186 -4.56 -7.89 21.54
N CYS A 187 -4.90 -7.59 22.80
CA CYS A 187 -4.87 -8.53 23.92
C CYS A 187 -3.49 -9.11 24.27
N SER A 188 -2.40 -8.59 23.70
CA SER A 188 -1.05 -9.06 23.97
C SER A 188 -0.25 -7.96 24.66
N VAL A 189 0.00 -8.08 25.96
CA VAL A 189 0.89 -7.17 26.68
C VAL A 189 2.34 -7.47 26.31
N ARG A 190 3.05 -6.45 25.80
CA ARG A 190 4.47 -6.52 25.43
C ARG A 190 5.17 -5.25 25.95
N GLU A 191 6.30 -5.42 26.63
CA GLU A 191 7.16 -4.30 26.99
C GLU A 191 7.87 -3.72 25.75
N PRO A 192 8.18 -2.42 25.73
CA PRO A 192 9.09 -1.82 24.76
C PRO A 192 10.38 -2.62 24.56
N ASP A 193 10.72 -2.95 23.32
CA ASP A 193 12.01 -3.51 22.96
C ASP A 193 13.02 -2.40 22.62
N LEU A 194 13.46 -1.69 23.65
CA LEU A 194 14.40 -0.57 23.51
C LEU A 194 15.80 -1.01 23.06
N VAL A 195 16.09 -2.32 23.09
CA VAL A 195 17.31 -2.87 22.49
C VAL A 195 17.18 -2.84 20.99
N ASP A 196 16.05 -3.26 20.41
CA ASP A 196 15.86 -3.24 18.96
C ASP A 196 15.63 -1.82 18.42
N ASN A 197 14.72 -1.08 19.06
CA ASN A 197 14.35 0.28 18.66
C ASN A 197 14.05 1.14 19.90
N LYS A 198 14.81 2.22 20.09
CA LYS A 198 14.63 3.16 21.21
C LYS A 198 13.26 3.84 21.22
N ASN A 199 12.56 3.84 20.10
CA ASN A 199 11.23 4.42 19.93
C ASN A 199 10.11 3.38 19.94
N ASP A 200 10.40 2.11 20.27
CA ASP A 200 9.37 1.09 20.45
C ASP A 200 8.55 1.38 21.72
N GLU A 201 7.23 1.41 21.58
CA GLU A 201 6.28 1.69 22.65
C GLU A 201 5.75 0.42 23.31
N GLY A 202 6.00 -0.75 22.72
CA GLY A 202 5.37 -1.97 23.17
C GLY A 202 3.85 -1.94 22.95
N THR A 203 3.17 -2.70 23.79
CA THR A 203 1.70 -2.75 23.87
C THR A 203 1.26 -2.90 25.32
N ILE A 204 1.96 -2.18 26.23
CA ILE A 204 1.84 -2.29 27.69
C ILE A 204 0.41 -2.06 28.20
N ASN A 205 -0.39 -1.34 27.43
CA ASN A 205 -1.76 -0.99 27.77
C ASN A 205 -2.79 -2.05 27.32
N SER A 206 -2.39 -3.12 26.63
CA SER A 206 -3.32 -4.10 26.05
C SER A 206 -4.16 -4.81 27.10
N THR A 207 -5.41 -5.09 26.74
CA THR A 207 -6.40 -5.75 27.62
C THR A 207 -7.19 -6.82 26.87
N ALA A 208 -7.87 -7.70 27.60
CA ALA A 208 -8.76 -8.69 26.99
C ALA A 208 -9.95 -8.05 26.23
N ALA A 209 -10.34 -6.82 26.58
CA ALA A 209 -11.42 -6.09 25.91
C ALA A 209 -11.02 -5.61 24.50
N ASP A 210 -9.72 -5.58 24.18
CA ASP A 210 -9.21 -5.15 22.88
C ASP A 210 -9.82 -5.95 21.73
N LYS A 211 -10.12 -7.24 21.93
CA LYS A 211 -10.72 -8.10 20.91
C LYS A 211 -12.07 -7.55 20.41
N GLU A 212 -12.91 -7.05 21.31
CA GLU A 212 -14.20 -6.45 20.98
C GLU A 212 -14.02 -5.00 20.51
N ASN A 213 -13.17 -4.22 21.20
CA ASN A 213 -12.94 -2.81 20.89
C ASN A 213 -12.29 -2.62 19.51
N TYR A 214 -11.48 -3.57 19.06
CA TYR A 214 -10.89 -3.53 17.72
C TYR A 214 -11.98 -3.59 16.64
N ILE A 215 -13.01 -4.43 16.82
CA ILE A 215 -14.15 -4.47 15.89
C ILE A 215 -14.91 -3.14 15.89
N LEU A 216 -15.09 -2.50 17.04
CA LEU A 216 -15.73 -1.18 17.12
C LEU A 216 -14.93 -0.11 16.36
N LEU A 217 -13.59 -0.11 16.48
CA LEU A 217 -12.73 0.78 15.70
C LEU A 217 -12.92 0.57 14.19
N LEU A 218 -12.86 -0.69 13.74
CA LEU A 218 -13.00 -1.01 12.32
C LEU A 218 -14.39 -0.61 11.78
N GLN A 219 -15.45 -0.78 12.58
CA GLN A 219 -16.79 -0.34 12.22
C GLN A 219 -16.89 1.18 12.13
N ASP A 220 -16.32 1.92 13.09
CA ASP A 220 -16.33 3.39 13.08
C ASP A 220 -15.56 3.94 11.87
N LEU A 221 -14.40 3.35 11.54
CA LEU A 221 -13.64 3.66 10.32
C LEU A 221 -14.44 3.36 9.05
N ARG A 222 -15.01 2.15 8.92
CA ARG A 222 -15.80 1.75 7.75
C ARG A 222 -16.97 2.70 7.51
N ASN A 223 -17.73 3.03 8.56
CA ASN A 223 -18.84 3.97 8.48
C ASN A 223 -18.39 5.36 8.00
N ALA A 224 -17.26 5.86 8.50
CA ALA A 224 -16.73 7.16 8.12
C ALA A 224 -16.23 7.18 6.66
N LEU A 225 -15.56 6.11 6.23
CA LEU A 225 -15.10 5.92 4.84
C LEU A 225 -16.29 5.80 3.87
N ASP A 226 -17.35 5.08 4.23
CA ASP A 226 -18.57 4.94 3.41
C ASP A 226 -19.29 6.27 3.25
N LYS A 227 -19.45 7.03 4.35
CA LYS A 227 -20.04 8.37 4.31
C LYS A 227 -19.27 9.31 3.38
N GLN A 228 -17.93 9.27 3.43
CA GLN A 228 -17.11 10.08 2.53
C GLN A 228 -17.22 9.56 1.08
N SER A 229 -17.30 8.25 0.88
CA SER A 229 -17.45 7.64 -0.43
C SER A 229 -18.69 8.14 -1.15
N GLU A 230 -19.83 8.19 -0.45
CA GLU A 230 -21.10 8.73 -0.95
C GLU A 230 -20.99 10.22 -1.31
N LYS A 231 -20.25 11.00 -0.51
CA LYS A 231 -20.11 12.46 -0.70
C LYS A 231 -19.34 12.82 -1.96
N ILE A 232 -18.26 12.10 -2.28
CA ILE A 232 -17.33 12.47 -3.36
C ILE A 232 -17.32 11.50 -4.54
N GLY A 233 -18.09 10.40 -4.49
CA GLY A 233 -18.12 9.40 -5.55
C GLY A 233 -16.82 8.62 -5.71
N LYS A 234 -16.07 8.42 -4.61
CA LYS A 234 -14.83 7.65 -4.54
C LYS A 234 -15.05 6.43 -3.66
N THR A 235 -14.58 5.25 -4.04
CA THR A 235 -14.63 4.06 -3.16
C THR A 235 -13.36 4.01 -2.32
N TYR A 236 -13.50 4.16 -1.00
CA TYR A 236 -12.42 3.96 -0.04
C TYR A 236 -12.36 2.51 0.46
N GLU A 237 -11.15 1.96 0.60
CA GLU A 237 -10.95 0.65 1.22
C GLU A 237 -10.53 0.76 2.70
N LEU A 238 -10.78 -0.30 3.46
CA LEU A 238 -10.27 -0.51 4.82
C LEU A 238 -9.55 -1.86 4.85
N SER A 239 -8.28 -1.85 5.24
CA SER A 239 -7.49 -3.07 5.43
C SER A 239 -6.93 -3.17 6.84
N VAL A 240 -6.40 -4.35 7.14
CA VAL A 240 -5.68 -4.62 8.39
C VAL A 240 -4.45 -5.47 8.09
N ALA A 241 -3.42 -5.33 8.91
CA ALA A 241 -2.37 -6.34 9.03
C ALA A 241 -2.68 -7.25 10.22
N LEU A 242 -2.61 -8.57 10.02
CA LEU A 242 -2.95 -9.58 11.03
C LEU A 242 -1.78 -10.53 11.29
N PRO A 243 -1.60 -11.01 12.53
CA PRO A 243 -0.58 -12.00 12.84
C PRO A 243 -0.85 -13.32 12.12
N ALA A 244 0.21 -14.01 11.71
CA ALA A 244 0.11 -15.39 11.20
C ALA A 244 -0.14 -16.42 12.31
N SER A 245 0.35 -16.16 13.53
CA SER A 245 0.27 -17.12 14.63
C SER A 245 -1.17 -17.39 15.06
N LYS A 246 -1.55 -18.68 15.09
CA LYS A 246 -2.83 -19.14 15.63
C LYS A 246 -3.09 -18.60 17.04
N ALA A 247 -2.07 -18.60 17.91
CA ALA A 247 -2.22 -18.15 19.29
C ALA A 247 -2.60 -16.66 19.39
N LYS A 248 -2.01 -15.81 18.54
CA LYS A 248 -2.34 -14.37 18.49
C LYS A 248 -3.71 -14.12 17.86
N LEU A 249 -4.06 -14.87 16.81
CA LEU A 249 -5.38 -14.82 16.20
C LEU A 249 -6.48 -15.23 17.20
N ASP A 250 -6.27 -16.34 17.92
CA ASP A 250 -7.19 -16.83 18.97
C ASP A 250 -7.42 -15.76 20.06
N SER A 251 -6.33 -15.16 20.56
CA SER A 251 -6.41 -14.23 21.69
C SER A 251 -6.99 -12.87 21.31
N GLY A 252 -6.57 -12.30 20.18
CA GLY A 252 -6.80 -10.89 19.88
C GLY A 252 -7.85 -10.60 18.80
N ILE A 253 -8.21 -11.58 17.96
CA ILE A 253 -8.94 -11.29 16.71
C ILE A 253 -10.29 -12.02 16.67
N ASP A 254 -11.38 -11.26 16.52
CA ASP A 254 -12.68 -11.80 16.11
C ASP A 254 -12.73 -11.91 14.58
N ILE A 255 -12.17 -13.00 14.06
CA ILE A 255 -11.99 -13.24 12.61
C ILE A 255 -13.32 -13.09 11.85
N LYS A 256 -14.39 -13.69 12.36
CA LYS A 256 -15.68 -13.72 11.66
C LYS A 256 -16.27 -12.32 11.51
N ASN A 257 -16.18 -11.48 12.53
CA ASN A 257 -16.75 -10.13 12.46
C ASN A 257 -15.81 -9.14 11.77
N LEU A 258 -14.49 -9.29 11.94
CA LEU A 258 -13.50 -8.47 11.25
C LEU A 258 -13.65 -8.57 9.73
N PHE A 259 -13.71 -9.79 9.17
CA PHE A 259 -13.77 -10.00 7.72
C PHE A 259 -15.10 -9.54 7.08
N LYS A 260 -16.13 -9.22 7.86
CA LYS A 260 -17.35 -8.57 7.35
C LYS A 260 -17.17 -7.07 7.13
N VAL A 261 -16.21 -6.45 7.81
CA VAL A 261 -16.02 -4.99 7.85
C VAL A 261 -14.91 -4.54 6.90
N VAL A 262 -13.80 -5.28 6.86
CA VAL A 262 -12.64 -4.92 6.04
C VAL A 262 -12.80 -5.36 4.58
N ASP A 263 -12.14 -4.66 3.67
CA ASP A 263 -12.02 -5.04 2.25
C ASP A 263 -11.01 -6.15 2.04
N PHE A 264 -9.91 -6.14 2.80
CA PHE A 264 -8.91 -7.20 2.82
C PHE A 264 -8.06 -7.19 4.10
N ALA A 265 -7.39 -8.30 4.37
CA ALA A 265 -6.46 -8.46 5.47
C ALA A 265 -5.12 -8.98 4.95
N ASN A 266 -4.06 -8.24 5.26
CA ASN A 266 -2.67 -8.58 5.01
C ASN A 266 -2.19 -9.50 6.15
N ILE A 267 -2.02 -10.78 5.86
CA ILE A 267 -1.55 -11.72 6.88
C ILE A 267 -0.03 -11.69 6.87
N MET A 268 0.56 -11.31 8.00
CA MET A 268 2.00 -11.21 8.21
C MET A 268 2.63 -12.61 8.33
N THR A 269 2.58 -13.37 7.24
CA THR A 269 3.14 -14.73 7.14
C THR A 269 4.64 -14.70 6.86
N TYR A 270 5.32 -13.84 7.59
CA TYR A 270 6.77 -13.70 7.73
C TYR A 270 7.04 -13.50 9.22
N ASP A 271 8.30 -13.43 9.64
CA ASP A 271 8.67 -13.33 11.06
C ASP A 271 8.12 -14.48 11.92
N MET A 272 7.80 -15.61 11.30
CA MET A 272 7.27 -16.76 12.00
C MET A 272 8.37 -17.48 12.80
N ARG A 273 9.64 -17.28 12.44
CA ARG A 273 10.83 -17.85 13.06
C ARG A 273 11.97 -16.83 13.06
N GLY A 274 12.81 -16.84 14.07
CA GLY A 274 13.91 -15.87 14.17
C GLY A 274 14.85 -16.14 15.35
N ALA A 275 15.84 -15.26 15.53
CA ALA A 275 16.89 -15.42 16.53
C ALA A 275 16.40 -15.47 18.00
N TRP A 276 15.13 -15.17 18.24
CA TRP A 276 14.45 -15.39 19.52
C TRP A 276 14.20 -16.88 19.82
N ASP A 277 14.18 -17.76 18.82
CA ASP A 277 13.98 -19.20 18.98
C ASP A 277 15.26 -19.92 19.47
N GLU A 278 15.07 -21.10 20.06
CA GLU A 278 16.16 -22.03 20.41
C GLU A 278 16.66 -22.87 19.24
N THR A 279 15.92 -22.89 18.13
CA THR A 279 16.28 -23.64 16.92
C THR A 279 16.06 -22.82 15.66
N SER A 280 16.90 -23.03 14.65
CA SER A 280 16.69 -22.47 13.32
C SER A 280 15.39 -22.98 12.69
N GLY A 281 14.85 -22.21 11.76
CA GLY A 281 13.65 -22.56 11.02
C GLY A 281 13.36 -21.56 9.92
N HIS A 282 12.29 -21.81 9.17
CA HIS A 282 11.88 -20.93 8.07
C HIS A 282 11.01 -19.79 8.58
N GLN A 283 11.41 -18.55 8.36
CA GLN A 283 10.64 -17.39 8.84
C GLN A 283 9.33 -17.16 8.06
N THR A 284 9.22 -17.75 6.86
CA THR A 284 8.12 -17.47 5.92
C THR A 284 7.71 -18.71 5.09
N ALA A 285 7.78 -19.89 5.71
CA ALA A 285 7.44 -21.17 5.05
C ALA A 285 5.99 -21.23 4.55
N LEU A 286 5.80 -21.84 3.39
CA LEU A 286 4.46 -22.09 2.82
C LEU A 286 3.74 -23.21 3.58
N TYR A 287 4.43 -24.33 3.78
CA TYR A 287 3.88 -25.50 4.48
C TYR A 287 4.72 -25.83 5.73
N ALA A 288 4.08 -26.47 6.71
CA ALA A 288 4.79 -27.01 7.87
C ALA A 288 5.63 -28.22 7.46
N ASN A 289 6.89 -28.25 7.90
CA ASN A 289 7.75 -29.42 7.80
C ASN A 289 7.59 -30.25 9.08
N PRO A 290 7.26 -31.55 9.03
CA PRO A 290 7.09 -32.38 10.23
C PRO A 290 8.35 -32.54 11.08
N ASN A 291 9.53 -32.22 10.53
CA ASN A 291 10.77 -32.18 11.30
C ASN A 291 10.95 -30.88 12.11
N ASP A 292 10.09 -29.89 11.91
CA ASP A 292 10.13 -28.64 12.68
C ASP A 292 9.66 -28.91 14.12
N PRO A 293 10.50 -28.70 15.14
CA PRO A 293 10.13 -28.89 16.54
C PRO A 293 9.00 -27.96 16.99
N LEU A 294 8.73 -26.88 16.24
CA LEU A 294 7.66 -25.90 16.52
C LEU A 294 6.46 -26.05 15.56
N THR A 295 6.32 -27.18 14.86
CA THR A 295 5.20 -27.45 13.94
C THR A 295 3.83 -27.17 14.56
N GLU A 296 3.63 -27.56 15.82
CA GLU A 296 2.37 -27.42 16.55
C GLU A 296 2.01 -25.96 16.89
N SER A 297 2.97 -25.04 16.80
CA SER A 297 2.75 -23.61 17.01
C SER A 297 1.96 -22.94 15.88
N GLY A 298 1.73 -23.64 14.76
CA GLY A 298 0.93 -23.15 13.64
C GLY A 298 1.63 -22.04 12.85
N LEU A 299 2.93 -22.20 12.60
CA LEU A 299 3.84 -21.17 12.06
C LEU A 299 4.21 -21.47 10.59
N SER A 300 3.20 -21.67 9.76
CA SER A 300 3.32 -21.73 8.29
C SER A 300 2.12 -21.06 7.62
N ILE A 301 2.30 -20.57 6.38
CA ILE A 301 1.22 -19.92 5.62
C ILE A 301 -0.02 -20.83 5.57
N ASP A 302 0.14 -22.09 5.19
CA ASP A 302 -0.97 -23.04 5.06
C ASP A 302 -1.74 -23.24 6.37
N GLN A 303 -1.05 -23.38 7.50
CA GLN A 303 -1.71 -23.51 8.81
C GLN A 303 -2.46 -22.23 9.20
N SER A 304 -1.86 -21.06 9.04
CA SER A 304 -2.49 -19.77 9.32
C SER A 304 -3.74 -19.55 8.47
N ILE A 305 -3.65 -19.82 7.15
CA ILE A 305 -4.77 -19.61 6.23
C ILE A 305 -5.89 -20.61 6.48
N LYS A 306 -5.59 -21.90 6.71
CA LYS A 306 -6.62 -22.89 7.09
C LYS A 306 -7.35 -22.47 8.36
N TYR A 307 -6.61 -21.98 9.36
CA TYR A 307 -7.21 -21.51 10.61
C TYR A 307 -8.12 -20.29 10.39
N LEU A 308 -7.69 -19.29 9.61
CA LEU A 308 -8.53 -18.13 9.25
C LEU A 308 -9.82 -18.56 8.54
N LEU A 309 -9.70 -19.41 7.52
CA LEU A 309 -10.84 -19.92 6.75
C LEU A 309 -11.81 -20.72 7.62
N SER A 310 -11.30 -21.59 8.50
CA SER A 310 -12.16 -22.37 9.42
C SER A 310 -12.91 -21.51 10.43
N ASN A 311 -12.43 -20.28 10.68
CA ASN A 311 -13.05 -19.32 11.59
C ASN A 311 -13.86 -18.23 10.87
N GLY A 312 -14.14 -18.40 9.58
CA GLY A 312 -15.08 -17.57 8.84
C GLY A 312 -14.47 -16.40 8.07
N ALA A 313 -13.14 -16.36 7.90
CA ALA A 313 -12.51 -15.42 6.97
C ALA A 313 -12.93 -15.73 5.53
N GLN A 314 -13.18 -14.68 4.75
CA GLN A 314 -13.49 -14.81 3.32
C GLN A 314 -12.18 -14.94 2.54
N SER A 315 -12.00 -16.03 1.78
CA SER A 315 -10.75 -16.34 1.07
C SER A 315 -10.26 -15.20 0.19
N ASP A 316 -11.18 -14.56 -0.53
CA ASP A 316 -10.91 -13.48 -1.48
C ASP A 316 -10.41 -12.18 -0.84
N LYS A 317 -10.52 -12.08 0.50
CA LYS A 317 -10.03 -10.96 1.30
C LYS A 317 -8.68 -11.24 1.97
N ILE A 318 -8.18 -12.47 1.92
CA ILE A 318 -6.89 -12.85 2.55
C ILE A 318 -5.74 -12.54 1.60
N VAL A 319 -4.79 -11.71 2.01
CA VAL A 319 -3.56 -11.40 1.27
C VAL A 319 -2.37 -11.96 2.04
N ILE A 320 -1.57 -12.85 1.44
CA ILE A 320 -0.47 -13.53 2.15
C ILE A 320 0.88 -12.82 1.96
N GLY A 321 1.75 -12.91 2.96
CA GLY A 321 3.03 -12.21 3.00
C GLY A 321 4.19 -12.90 2.27
N SER A 322 5.07 -12.09 1.70
CA SER A 322 6.43 -12.44 1.27
C SER A 322 7.47 -11.54 1.93
N ALA A 323 8.59 -12.11 2.36
CA ALA A 323 9.65 -11.39 3.06
C ALA A 323 10.77 -10.98 2.10
N TYR A 324 10.97 -9.68 1.86
CA TYR A 324 12.09 -9.17 1.06
C TYR A 324 13.36 -9.02 1.90
N TYR A 325 13.46 -9.78 2.99
CA TYR A 325 14.57 -9.74 3.91
C TYR A 325 14.79 -11.12 4.52
N SER A 326 15.98 -11.32 5.10
CA SER A 326 16.31 -12.53 5.84
C SER A 326 16.09 -12.39 7.35
N ARG A 327 16.01 -13.53 8.03
CA ARG A 327 16.30 -13.69 9.46
C ARG A 327 17.35 -14.77 9.63
N GLY A 328 18.18 -14.68 10.66
CA GLY A 328 19.28 -15.62 10.79
C GLY A 328 19.90 -15.79 12.17
N TRP A 329 20.59 -16.91 12.33
CA TRP A 329 21.31 -17.33 13.53
C TRP A 329 22.80 -17.40 13.21
N GLN A 330 23.63 -16.95 14.16
CA GLN A 330 25.07 -16.90 13.97
C GLN A 330 25.71 -18.29 13.94
N LYS A 331 25.14 -19.25 14.68
CA LYS A 331 25.61 -20.62 14.72
C LYS A 331 24.50 -21.58 15.16
N VAL A 332 24.20 -22.56 14.33
CA VAL A 332 23.26 -23.65 14.61
C VAL A 332 23.89 -25.01 14.33
N SER A 333 23.45 -26.04 15.04
CA SER A 333 23.83 -27.43 14.76
C SER A 333 23.26 -27.93 13.44
N ASN A 334 23.70 -29.10 12.96
CA ASN A 334 23.32 -29.63 11.65
C ASN A 334 21.82 -29.96 11.48
N GLY A 335 21.04 -29.98 12.55
CA GLY A 335 19.63 -30.37 12.50
C GLY A 335 19.41 -31.88 12.32
N PRO A 336 18.14 -32.31 12.18
CA PRO A 336 17.77 -33.74 12.16
C PRO A 336 17.93 -34.43 10.80
N ASP A 337 17.99 -33.69 9.67
CA ASP A 337 18.10 -34.26 8.32
C ASP A 337 19.35 -33.77 7.58
N SER A 338 20.22 -34.71 7.24
CA SER A 338 21.43 -34.48 6.44
C SER A 338 21.22 -33.85 5.06
N LYS A 339 20.00 -33.95 4.48
CA LYS A 339 19.67 -33.35 3.17
C LYS A 339 19.31 -31.87 3.27
N THR A 340 18.90 -31.43 4.45
CA THR A 340 18.60 -30.04 4.77
C THR A 340 19.42 -29.62 5.99
N PRO A 341 20.76 -29.55 5.85
CA PRO A 341 21.65 -29.29 6.98
C PRO A 341 21.37 -27.90 7.56
N GLY A 342 21.57 -27.78 8.86
CA GLY A 342 21.36 -26.55 9.62
C GLY A 342 19.91 -26.23 9.94
N LEU A 343 18.93 -26.82 9.25
CA LEU A 343 17.51 -26.59 9.48
C LEU A 343 17.05 -27.32 10.75
N TYR A 344 16.33 -26.63 11.64
CA TYR A 344 15.92 -27.15 12.97
C TYR A 344 17.10 -27.55 13.87
N GLY A 345 18.28 -26.98 13.60
CA GLY A 345 19.45 -27.09 14.44
C GLY A 345 19.33 -26.21 15.68
N THR A 346 19.90 -26.67 16.79
CA THR A 346 19.98 -25.89 18.03
C THR A 346 20.86 -24.67 17.83
N ALA A 347 20.36 -23.50 18.20
CA ALA A 347 21.08 -22.23 18.10
C ALA A 347 21.99 -21.99 19.32
N GLU A 348 23.23 -21.58 19.08
CA GLU A 348 24.17 -21.21 20.14
C GLU A 348 24.13 -19.71 20.44
N VAL A 349 24.30 -19.33 21.71
CA VAL A 349 24.44 -17.93 22.15
C VAL A 349 25.90 -17.51 21.97
N VAL A 350 26.25 -17.06 20.78
CA VAL A 350 27.64 -16.73 20.38
C VAL A 350 27.80 -15.32 19.79
N SER A 351 26.72 -14.55 19.72
CA SER A 351 26.72 -13.16 19.29
C SER A 351 26.25 -12.23 20.41
N LYS A 352 26.12 -10.94 20.11
CA LYS A 352 25.63 -9.92 21.04
C LYS A 352 24.74 -8.92 20.31
N ASP A 353 23.73 -8.44 21.01
CA ASP A 353 22.93 -7.28 20.61
C ASP A 353 23.74 -5.98 20.78
N ALA A 354 23.21 -4.85 20.29
CA ALA A 354 23.89 -3.55 20.33
C ALA A 354 24.18 -3.05 21.76
N ASP A 355 23.39 -3.47 22.75
CA ASP A 355 23.57 -3.19 24.17
C ASP A 355 24.59 -4.13 24.85
N GLY A 356 25.10 -5.14 24.13
CA GLY A 356 26.03 -6.15 24.63
C GLY A 356 25.37 -7.40 25.22
N THR A 357 24.04 -7.48 25.25
CA THR A 357 23.29 -8.65 25.71
C THR A 357 23.64 -9.86 24.83
N PRO A 358 23.96 -11.05 25.41
CA PRO A 358 24.25 -12.25 24.63
C PRO A 358 23.08 -12.63 23.72
N ALA A 359 23.38 -12.93 22.46
CA ALA A 359 22.39 -13.22 21.43
C ALA A 359 22.76 -14.46 20.61
N LYS A 360 21.76 -15.00 19.91
CA LYS A 360 21.90 -16.13 18.97
C LYS A 360 21.98 -15.67 17.52
N GLY A 361 21.47 -14.48 17.22
CA GLY A 361 21.27 -14.06 15.85
C GLY A 361 22.55 -13.67 15.13
N ALA A 362 22.51 -13.75 13.82
CA ALA A 362 23.65 -13.42 12.95
C ALA A 362 23.81 -11.90 12.77
N LYS A 363 24.90 -11.50 12.11
CA LYS A 363 25.12 -10.11 11.71
C LYS A 363 23.98 -9.64 10.81
N ASN A 364 23.54 -8.40 11.00
CA ASN A 364 22.62 -7.71 10.10
C ASN A 364 23.38 -7.03 8.94
N GLU A 365 22.65 -6.63 7.91
CA GLU A 365 23.17 -5.79 6.82
C GLU A 365 23.74 -4.47 7.34
N ALA A 366 22.97 -3.77 8.18
CA ALA A 366 23.44 -2.62 8.92
C ALA A 366 24.23 -3.12 10.15
N PRO A 367 25.54 -2.84 10.26
CA PRO A 367 26.34 -3.32 11.38
C PRO A 367 25.83 -2.74 12.71
N LEU A 368 25.69 -3.60 13.72
CA LEU A 368 25.39 -3.17 15.08
C LEU A 368 26.54 -2.32 15.63
N LYS A 369 26.20 -1.21 16.29
CA LYS A 369 27.15 -0.34 16.99
C LYS A 369 26.92 -0.48 18.49
N SER A 370 28.00 -0.78 19.23
CA SER A 370 27.92 -0.91 20.69
C SER A 370 27.41 0.38 21.32
N GLY A 371 26.38 0.26 22.16
CA GLY A 371 25.72 1.40 22.83
C GLY A 371 24.65 2.10 21.98
N ASP A 372 24.38 1.60 20.77
CA ASP A 372 23.22 2.00 19.96
C ASP A 372 22.04 1.02 20.14
N SER A 373 20.98 1.15 19.33
CA SER A 373 19.93 0.13 19.21
C SER A 373 20.19 -0.83 18.04
N GLY A 374 19.67 -2.05 18.18
CA GLY A 374 19.59 -3.10 17.19
C GLY A 374 19.84 -4.47 17.81
N ARG A 375 18.96 -5.43 17.52
CA ARG A 375 19.22 -6.84 17.83
C ARG A 375 20.06 -7.51 16.75
N ALA A 376 20.91 -8.45 17.13
CA ALA A 376 21.51 -9.38 16.17
C ALA A 376 20.39 -10.29 15.66
N GLY A 377 19.90 -10.03 14.44
CA GLY A 377 18.72 -10.70 13.89
C GLY A 377 18.99 -11.46 12.59
N GLY A 378 20.19 -11.33 12.02
CA GLY A 378 20.49 -11.84 10.69
C GLY A 378 19.64 -11.18 9.60
N VAL A 379 19.30 -9.89 9.76
CA VAL A 379 18.43 -9.16 8.85
C VAL A 379 19.22 -8.56 7.70
N TRP A 380 19.04 -9.11 6.51
CA TRP A 380 19.61 -8.61 5.26
C TRP A 380 18.49 -8.40 4.26
N SER A 381 18.49 -7.26 3.58
CA SER A 381 17.62 -7.04 2.44
C SER A 381 17.89 -8.05 1.32
N TYR A 382 16.86 -8.39 0.55
CA TYR A 382 16.98 -9.28 -0.60
C TYR A 382 18.00 -8.76 -1.62
N ARG A 383 18.01 -7.43 -1.86
CA ARG A 383 19.03 -6.74 -2.68
C ARG A 383 20.47 -6.86 -2.18
N SER A 384 20.67 -7.25 -0.92
CA SER A 384 21.99 -7.34 -0.28
C SER A 384 22.42 -8.78 0.00
N LEU A 385 21.77 -9.79 -0.60
CA LEU A 385 22.18 -11.19 -0.44
C LEU A 385 23.61 -11.46 -0.95
N ASP A 386 24.11 -10.73 -1.94
CA ASP A 386 25.51 -10.83 -2.38
C ASP A 386 26.48 -10.29 -1.32
N LYS A 387 26.10 -9.21 -0.63
CA LYS A 387 26.89 -8.68 0.50
C LYS A 387 26.86 -9.64 1.69
N LEU A 388 25.73 -10.29 1.94
CA LEU A 388 25.61 -11.35 2.94
C LEU A 388 26.57 -12.51 2.60
N LYS A 389 26.56 -13.00 1.36
CA LYS A 389 27.48 -14.05 0.89
C LYS A 389 28.95 -13.61 0.95
N ALA A 390 29.25 -12.34 0.74
CA ALA A 390 30.60 -11.82 0.94
C ALA A 390 31.01 -11.81 2.43
N ALA A 391 30.07 -11.56 3.35
CA ALA A 391 30.31 -11.60 4.79
C ALA A 391 30.43 -13.03 5.35
N TYR A 392 29.84 -14.01 4.67
CA TYR A 392 29.90 -15.44 4.99
C TYR A 392 30.18 -16.25 3.70
N PRO A 393 31.45 -16.32 3.25
CA PRO A 393 31.82 -16.86 1.93
C PRO A 393 31.42 -18.32 1.67
N ASP A 394 31.22 -19.12 2.71
CA ASP A 394 30.88 -20.54 2.63
C ASP A 394 29.35 -20.80 2.63
N LEU A 395 28.52 -19.74 2.65
CA LEU A 395 27.06 -19.90 2.56
C LEU A 395 26.64 -20.57 1.24
N LYS A 396 25.90 -21.66 1.36
CA LYS A 396 25.23 -22.33 0.25
C LYS A 396 23.72 -22.19 0.38
N GLU A 397 23.04 -22.03 -0.75
CA GLU A 397 21.58 -22.04 -0.79
C GLU A 397 21.06 -23.48 -0.81
N TYR A 398 20.11 -23.75 0.08
CA TYR A 398 19.41 -25.02 0.21
C TYR A 398 17.90 -24.80 0.02
N TRP A 399 17.21 -25.87 -0.35
CA TRP A 399 15.77 -25.87 -0.58
C TRP A 399 15.10 -26.94 0.27
N ASP A 400 14.18 -26.51 1.14
CA ASP A 400 13.24 -27.42 1.79
C ASP A 400 12.03 -27.64 0.88
N ASP A 401 11.94 -28.83 0.28
CA ASP A 401 10.86 -29.14 -0.65
C ASP A 401 9.51 -29.42 0.04
N ILE A 402 9.51 -29.71 1.34
CA ILE A 402 8.27 -29.87 2.11
C ILE A 402 7.70 -28.48 2.41
N ALA A 403 8.52 -27.61 2.99
CA ALA A 403 8.09 -26.26 3.39
C ALA A 403 7.95 -25.28 2.21
N LYS A 404 8.53 -25.62 1.05
CA LYS A 404 8.67 -24.77 -0.14
C LYS A 404 9.39 -23.46 0.18
N ALA A 405 10.51 -23.56 0.91
CA ALA A 405 11.26 -22.42 1.43
C ALA A 405 12.77 -22.56 1.15
N PRO A 406 13.44 -21.49 0.70
CA PRO A 406 14.88 -21.45 0.58
C PRO A 406 15.52 -21.02 1.91
N TYR A 407 16.79 -21.38 2.08
CA TYR A 407 17.63 -20.83 3.16
C TYR A 407 19.11 -20.91 2.74
N LEU A 408 19.94 -20.08 3.37
CA LEU A 408 21.39 -20.12 3.24
C LEU A 408 21.99 -20.76 4.49
N TYR A 409 22.93 -21.69 4.32
CA TYR A 409 23.63 -22.32 5.44
C TYR A 409 25.11 -22.52 5.13
N ASP A 410 25.94 -22.24 6.12
CA ASP A 410 27.37 -22.50 6.12
C ASP A 410 27.66 -23.69 7.05
N GLU A 411 28.04 -24.83 6.47
CA GLU A 411 28.33 -26.07 7.21
C GLU A 411 29.58 -25.97 8.11
N ASN A 412 30.49 -25.03 7.84
CA ASN A 412 31.71 -24.84 8.62
C ASN A 412 31.46 -23.97 9.85
N SER A 413 30.79 -22.83 9.68
CA SER A 413 30.53 -21.88 10.77
C SER A 413 29.21 -22.14 11.51
N GLY A 414 28.27 -22.83 10.87
CA GLY A 414 26.91 -23.02 11.34
C GLY A 414 26.00 -21.80 11.13
N ALA A 415 26.42 -20.77 10.39
CA ALA A 415 25.58 -19.61 10.13
C ALA A 415 24.38 -19.98 9.25
N PHE A 416 23.18 -19.53 9.63
CA PHE A 416 21.92 -19.89 8.97
C PHE A 416 21.08 -18.64 8.69
N PHE A 417 20.54 -18.51 7.49
CA PHE A 417 19.65 -17.41 7.09
C PHE A 417 18.45 -17.92 6.27
N THR A 418 17.24 -17.51 6.63
CA THR A 418 15.98 -17.86 5.94
C THR A 418 15.32 -16.60 5.34
N TYR A 419 14.72 -16.71 4.15
CA TYR A 419 14.22 -15.59 3.35
C TYR A 419 13.27 -16.10 2.25
N ASP A 420 12.73 -15.22 1.41
CA ASP A 420 12.06 -15.60 0.15
C ASP A 420 12.95 -15.34 -1.08
N ASN A 421 12.76 -16.14 -2.12
CA ASN A 421 13.27 -15.87 -3.46
C ASN A 421 12.15 -16.04 -4.51
N THR A 422 12.47 -15.85 -5.79
CA THR A 422 11.50 -16.03 -6.88
C THR A 422 10.87 -17.43 -6.90
N LYS A 423 11.59 -18.48 -6.48
CA LYS A 423 11.06 -19.84 -6.41
C LYS A 423 9.98 -19.97 -5.33
N SER A 424 10.24 -19.56 -4.09
CA SER A 424 9.22 -19.63 -3.02
C SER A 424 8.04 -18.70 -3.28
N ILE A 425 8.28 -17.49 -3.79
CA ILE A 425 7.20 -16.58 -4.21
C ILE A 425 6.35 -17.21 -5.31
N GLY A 426 6.95 -17.97 -6.23
CA GLY A 426 6.21 -18.73 -7.24
C GLY A 426 5.24 -19.75 -6.63
N GLU A 427 5.71 -20.50 -5.64
CA GLU A 427 4.89 -21.45 -4.89
C GLU A 427 3.77 -20.75 -4.10
N LYS A 428 4.06 -19.61 -3.46
CA LYS A 428 3.06 -18.79 -2.75
C LYS A 428 1.98 -18.24 -3.70
N VAL A 429 2.36 -17.76 -4.88
CA VAL A 429 1.38 -17.29 -5.88
C VAL A 429 0.53 -18.44 -6.41
N ASN A 430 1.10 -19.63 -6.59
CA ASN A 430 0.30 -20.81 -6.95
C ASN A 430 -0.71 -21.13 -5.83
N TYR A 431 -0.27 -21.12 -4.57
CA TYR A 431 -1.15 -21.30 -3.41
C TYR A 431 -2.28 -20.27 -3.34
N VAL A 432 -1.99 -18.98 -3.63
CA VAL A 432 -3.00 -17.91 -3.74
C VAL A 432 -4.05 -18.25 -4.79
N LYS A 433 -3.64 -18.75 -5.95
CA LYS A 433 -4.59 -19.11 -7.03
C LYS A 433 -5.41 -20.34 -6.67
N GLU A 434 -4.77 -21.38 -6.15
CA GLU A 434 -5.41 -22.65 -5.80
C GLU A 434 -6.44 -22.50 -4.67
N ASN A 435 -6.20 -21.60 -3.72
CA ASN A 435 -7.09 -21.34 -2.58
C ASN A 435 -7.98 -20.10 -2.78
N ASN A 436 -8.00 -19.54 -3.99
CA ASN A 436 -8.72 -18.31 -4.33
C ASN A 436 -8.47 -17.13 -3.37
N LEU A 437 -7.24 -16.98 -2.88
CA LEU A 437 -6.88 -15.92 -1.93
C LEU A 437 -6.87 -14.54 -2.60
N GLY A 438 -7.01 -13.49 -1.80
CA GLY A 438 -7.06 -12.10 -2.24
C GLY A 438 -5.79 -11.55 -2.88
N GLY A 439 -4.61 -12.13 -2.61
CA GLY A 439 -3.37 -11.66 -3.24
C GLY A 439 -2.09 -11.94 -2.45
N MET A 440 -1.04 -11.17 -2.77
CA MET A 440 0.26 -11.15 -2.11
C MET A 440 0.53 -9.75 -1.54
N ILE A 441 1.18 -9.69 -0.37
CA ILE A 441 1.80 -8.48 0.19
C ILE A 441 3.28 -8.72 0.45
N ALA A 442 4.12 -7.69 0.26
CA ALA A 442 5.54 -7.76 0.56
C ALA A 442 5.98 -6.70 1.58
N TRP A 443 6.90 -7.10 2.46
CA TRP A 443 7.67 -6.21 3.32
C TRP A 443 9.16 -6.25 2.94
N MET A 444 9.79 -5.16 2.48
CA MET A 444 9.16 -3.92 1.97
C MET A 444 9.92 -3.35 0.75
N ALA A 445 9.39 -2.29 0.13
CA ALA A 445 9.78 -1.84 -1.22
C ALA A 445 11.28 -1.63 -1.43
N SER A 446 11.96 -0.94 -0.50
CA SER A 446 13.37 -0.57 -0.69
C SER A 446 14.36 -1.75 -0.53
N GLN A 447 13.87 -2.94 -0.15
CA GLN A 447 14.65 -4.17 0.03
C GLN A 447 14.66 -5.07 -1.22
N ASP A 448 13.81 -4.81 -2.21
CA ASP A 448 13.80 -5.59 -3.46
C ASP A 448 15.07 -5.37 -4.28
N ALA A 449 15.47 -6.37 -5.06
CA ALA A 449 16.68 -6.31 -5.89
C ALA A 449 16.44 -5.49 -7.17
N PRO A 450 17.46 -4.74 -7.65
CA PRO A 450 17.34 -3.98 -8.88
C PRO A 450 17.32 -4.88 -10.11
N THR A 451 16.36 -4.68 -11.02
CA THR A 451 16.42 -5.27 -12.38
C THR A 451 16.92 -4.30 -13.44
N SER A 452 16.98 -3.01 -13.11
CA SER A 452 17.59 -1.93 -13.91
C SER A 452 18.23 -0.89 -12.99
N SER A 453 18.83 0.17 -13.56
CA SER A 453 19.38 1.29 -12.79
C SER A 453 18.31 2.07 -12.01
N ASP A 454 17.06 2.00 -12.48
CA ASP A 454 16.00 2.92 -12.05
C ASP A 454 14.95 2.24 -11.16
N ASN A 455 14.88 0.90 -11.19
CA ASN A 455 13.86 0.11 -10.50
C ASN A 455 14.45 -0.99 -9.61
N ARG A 456 13.95 -1.05 -8.36
CA ARG A 456 14.09 -2.20 -7.44
C ARG A 456 12.80 -3.00 -7.47
N ASP A 457 12.77 -4.07 -8.25
CA ASP A 457 11.52 -4.74 -8.62
C ASP A 457 11.65 -6.23 -8.97
N GLU A 458 12.75 -6.93 -8.68
CA GLU A 458 12.89 -8.34 -9.09
C GLU A 458 11.76 -9.22 -8.58
N LEU A 459 11.54 -9.23 -7.26
CA LEU A 459 10.50 -10.03 -6.64
C LEU A 459 9.11 -9.47 -6.92
N THR A 460 8.99 -8.14 -7.00
CA THR A 460 7.72 -7.44 -7.26
C THR A 460 7.21 -7.73 -8.67
N LYS A 461 8.10 -7.65 -9.67
CA LYS A 461 7.85 -7.97 -11.07
C LYS A 461 7.53 -9.42 -11.26
N PHE A 462 8.28 -10.28 -10.59
CA PHE A 462 8.00 -11.71 -10.61
C PHE A 462 6.59 -11.99 -10.06
N THR A 463 6.23 -11.43 -8.92
CA THR A 463 4.88 -11.56 -8.31
C THR A 463 3.79 -11.08 -9.25
N LYS A 464 3.93 -9.87 -9.82
CA LYS A 464 2.98 -9.34 -10.82
C LYS A 464 2.85 -10.29 -12.02
N SER A 465 3.97 -10.75 -12.57
CA SER A 465 3.98 -11.66 -13.73
C SER A 465 3.29 -12.98 -13.42
N LYS A 466 3.39 -13.49 -12.18
CA LYS A 466 2.72 -14.72 -11.79
C LYS A 466 1.23 -14.50 -11.54
N LEU A 467 0.83 -13.38 -10.94
CA LEU A 467 -0.59 -13.08 -10.70
C LEU A 467 -1.34 -12.73 -11.99
N TYR A 468 -0.74 -11.91 -12.86
CA TYR A 468 -1.41 -11.28 -14.00
C TYR A 468 -0.84 -11.68 -15.37
N GLY A 469 0.29 -12.38 -15.42
CA GLY A 469 1.00 -12.58 -16.68
C GLY A 469 1.41 -11.23 -17.28
N ASN A 470 1.18 -11.10 -18.59
CA ASN A 470 1.46 -9.89 -19.34
C ASN A 470 0.32 -8.87 -19.31
N ASP A 471 -0.82 -9.18 -18.67
CA ASP A 471 -1.97 -8.28 -18.60
C ASP A 471 -1.59 -6.96 -17.88
N LYS A 472 -2.16 -5.84 -18.33
CA LYS A 472 -2.11 -4.58 -17.56
C LYS A 472 -2.90 -4.75 -16.26
N LEU A 473 -2.46 -4.06 -15.21
CA LEU A 473 -3.23 -3.98 -13.98
C LEU A 473 -4.48 -3.12 -14.19
N PRO A 474 -5.59 -3.41 -13.48
CA PRO A 474 -6.78 -2.56 -13.54
C PRO A 474 -6.46 -1.13 -13.11
N GLU A 475 -6.92 -0.17 -13.89
CA GLU A 475 -6.80 1.27 -13.61
C GLU A 475 -8.06 1.78 -12.91
N TYR A 476 -7.90 2.77 -12.04
CA TYR A 476 -8.95 3.38 -11.25
C TYR A 476 -9.07 4.87 -11.57
N ASN A 477 -10.30 5.39 -11.48
CA ASN A 477 -10.52 6.82 -11.58
C ASN A 477 -10.01 7.51 -10.30
N ILE A 478 -9.06 8.44 -10.46
CA ILE A 478 -8.53 9.20 -9.34
C ILE A 478 -9.43 10.42 -9.11
N VAL A 479 -10.07 10.44 -7.94
CA VAL A 479 -10.93 11.55 -7.51
C VAL A 479 -10.14 12.45 -6.57
N TYR A 480 -10.26 13.76 -6.73
CA TYR A 480 -9.65 14.78 -5.88
C TYR A 480 -10.74 15.62 -5.21
N ASN A 481 -10.47 16.09 -3.99
CA ASN A 481 -11.30 17.14 -3.39
C ASN A 481 -11.04 18.46 -4.11
N ASN A 482 -12.11 19.21 -4.39
CA ASN A 482 -11.99 20.56 -4.93
C ASN A 482 -11.48 21.49 -3.83
N LEU A 483 -10.54 22.36 -4.20
CA LEU A 483 -10.16 23.48 -3.35
C LEU A 483 -11.23 24.58 -3.38
N ASN A 484 -11.36 25.31 -2.29
CA ASN A 484 -12.17 26.52 -2.20
C ASN A 484 -11.48 27.70 -2.92
N VAL A 485 -11.56 27.70 -4.24
CA VAL A 485 -10.89 28.69 -5.10
C VAL A 485 -11.90 29.41 -5.99
N THR A 486 -11.74 30.72 -6.13
CA THR A 486 -12.56 31.54 -7.03
C THR A 486 -11.67 32.28 -8.02
N ALA A 487 -12.19 32.53 -9.21
CA ALA A 487 -11.60 33.48 -10.16
C ALA A 487 -12.52 34.69 -10.36
N THR A 488 -11.94 35.88 -10.35
CA THR A 488 -12.62 37.11 -10.77
C THR A 488 -12.04 37.59 -12.09
N VAL A 489 -12.90 38.10 -12.97
CA VAL A 489 -12.53 38.55 -14.31
C VAL A 489 -13.02 39.99 -14.46
N THR A 490 -12.15 40.90 -14.87
CA THR A 490 -12.52 42.29 -15.17
C THR A 490 -11.96 42.71 -16.53
N PRO A 491 -12.79 43.25 -17.45
CA PRO A 491 -12.29 43.76 -18.71
C PRO A 491 -11.45 45.02 -18.48
N TYR A 492 -10.46 45.24 -19.34
CA TYR A 492 -9.69 46.48 -19.38
C TYR A 492 -9.46 46.93 -20.83
N ALA A 493 -9.24 48.23 -20.99
CA ALA A 493 -8.80 48.83 -22.24
C ALA A 493 -7.41 49.44 -22.04
N GLU A 494 -6.54 49.33 -23.04
CA GLU A 494 -5.25 50.02 -23.03
C GLU A 494 -5.45 51.54 -23.16
N SER A 495 -4.54 52.31 -22.59
CA SER A 495 -4.58 53.78 -22.64
C SER A 495 -4.47 54.34 -24.06
N TRP A 496 -4.03 53.53 -25.03
CA TRP A 496 -3.91 53.88 -26.44
C TRP A 496 -4.30 52.69 -27.33
N GLY A 497 -4.87 52.98 -28.50
CA GLY A 497 -5.32 51.97 -29.46
C GLY A 497 -6.70 51.39 -29.13
N THR A 498 -7.03 50.27 -29.77
CA THR A 498 -8.30 49.55 -29.56
C THR A 498 -8.13 48.30 -28.71
N SER A 499 -6.90 47.93 -28.37
CA SER A 499 -6.58 46.72 -27.63
C SER A 499 -6.97 46.83 -26.15
N GLY A 500 -7.15 45.67 -25.54
CA GLY A 500 -7.44 45.54 -24.12
C GLY A 500 -7.38 44.07 -23.75
N GLY A 501 -8.18 43.67 -22.77
CA GLY A 501 -8.36 42.26 -22.46
C GLY A 501 -8.95 42.08 -21.07
N TYR A 502 -8.45 41.09 -20.35
CA TYR A 502 -9.01 40.67 -19.06
C TYR A 502 -7.93 40.70 -17.98
N ASN A 503 -8.21 41.35 -16.84
CA ASN A 503 -7.51 41.05 -15.61
C ASN A 503 -8.22 39.88 -14.94
N ILE A 504 -7.47 38.81 -14.68
CA ILE A 504 -7.95 37.62 -13.98
C ILE A 504 -7.25 37.55 -12.64
N THR A 505 -8.01 37.42 -11.55
CA THR A 505 -7.48 37.19 -10.21
C THR A 505 -7.98 35.87 -9.67
N ILE A 506 -7.05 34.97 -9.35
CA ILE A 506 -7.31 33.70 -8.69
C ILE A 506 -7.16 33.93 -7.19
N THR A 507 -8.18 33.58 -6.41
CA THR A 507 -8.18 33.71 -4.94
C THR A 507 -8.31 32.34 -4.31
N ASN A 508 -7.32 31.98 -3.49
CA ASN A 508 -7.39 30.82 -2.61
C ASN A 508 -8.15 31.20 -1.34
N ASN A 509 -9.40 30.74 -1.19
CA ASN A 509 -10.27 31.05 -0.06
C ASN A 509 -10.19 30.01 1.07
N GLU A 510 -9.27 29.05 0.96
CA GLU A 510 -9.01 28.09 2.03
C GLU A 510 -8.54 28.77 3.31
N LYS A 511 -8.70 28.07 4.43
CA LYS A 511 -8.33 28.54 5.76
C LYS A 511 -7.71 27.38 6.53
N LEU A 512 -6.51 27.63 7.04
CA LEU A 512 -5.84 26.72 7.95
C LEU A 512 -6.55 26.74 9.31
N GLU A 513 -7.28 25.69 9.63
CA GLU A 513 -8.12 25.54 10.83
C GLU A 513 -7.61 24.44 11.77
N GLU A 514 -6.70 23.58 11.31
CA GLU A 514 -6.23 22.45 12.12
C GLU A 514 -5.30 22.89 13.27
N SER A 515 -5.34 22.12 14.36
CA SER A 515 -4.55 22.37 15.57
C SER A 515 -3.59 21.24 15.91
N ASP A 516 -3.92 20.00 15.53
CA ASP A 516 -3.06 18.83 15.61
C ASP A 516 -1.84 18.98 14.69
N ALA A 517 -0.65 18.58 15.15
CA ALA A 517 0.59 18.86 14.44
C ALA A 517 0.67 18.18 13.07
N VAL A 518 0.18 16.95 12.96
CA VAL A 518 0.10 16.21 11.70
C VAL A 518 -0.91 16.88 10.78
N LEU A 519 -2.13 17.13 11.29
CA LEU A 519 -3.22 17.70 10.50
C LEU A 519 -2.88 19.10 9.97
N LYS A 520 -2.24 19.95 10.78
CA LYS A 520 -1.71 21.25 10.35
C LYS A 520 -0.74 21.14 9.17
N GLY A 521 0.14 20.15 9.22
CA GLY A 521 1.14 19.93 8.18
C GLY A 521 0.48 19.51 6.87
N VAL A 522 -0.43 18.52 6.92
CA VAL A 522 -1.11 18.02 5.71
C VAL A 522 -2.14 19.00 5.17
N GLU A 523 -2.85 19.75 6.03
CA GLU A 523 -3.79 20.81 5.63
C GLU A 523 -3.06 21.92 4.86
N ARG A 524 -1.94 22.42 5.39
CA ARG A 524 -1.08 23.41 4.70
C ARG A 524 -0.71 22.95 3.29
N CYS A 525 -0.29 21.70 3.16
CA CYS A 525 0.09 21.12 1.88
C CYS A 525 -1.12 20.95 0.96
N ALA A 526 -2.25 20.47 1.47
CA ALA A 526 -3.46 20.21 0.70
C ALA A 526 -4.11 21.49 0.18
N GLU A 527 -4.19 22.53 1.02
CA GLU A 527 -4.92 23.77 0.75
C GLU A 527 -4.08 24.81 -0.01
N THR A 528 -2.79 24.56 -0.22
CA THR A 528 -1.98 25.41 -1.10
C THR A 528 -2.22 25.02 -2.55
N ILE A 529 -2.54 26.00 -3.42
CA ILE A 529 -2.57 25.78 -4.87
C ILE A 529 -1.13 25.63 -5.35
N LYS A 530 -0.77 24.44 -5.85
CA LYS A 530 0.59 24.07 -6.25
C LYS A 530 0.77 24.03 -7.76
N THR A 531 1.81 24.69 -8.24
CA THR A 531 2.22 24.75 -9.67
C THR A 531 1.03 24.87 -10.64
N PRO A 532 0.18 25.89 -10.46
CA PRO A 532 -1.11 25.99 -11.14
C PRO A 532 -1.03 26.17 -12.65
N LYS A 533 -1.99 25.57 -13.35
CA LYS A 533 -2.35 25.86 -14.75
C LYS A 533 -3.79 26.31 -14.84
N ILE A 534 -4.02 27.36 -15.60
CA ILE A 534 -5.34 27.98 -15.76
C ILE A 534 -5.82 27.78 -17.19
N TYR A 535 -6.96 27.12 -17.35
CA TYR A 535 -7.59 26.85 -18.64
C TYR A 535 -8.78 27.79 -18.83
N ILE A 536 -8.71 28.63 -19.85
CA ILE A 536 -9.70 29.67 -20.10
C ILE A 536 -10.39 29.40 -21.42
N LYS A 537 -11.68 29.10 -21.35
CA LYS A 537 -12.51 28.92 -22.54
C LYS A 537 -13.15 30.26 -22.91
N SER A 538 -12.91 30.72 -24.13
CA SER A 538 -13.39 32.02 -24.60
C SER A 538 -13.97 31.98 -26.00
N THR A 539 -15.02 32.76 -26.25
CA THR A 539 -15.54 33.00 -27.62
C THR A 539 -14.71 34.00 -28.41
N ASP A 540 -13.83 34.77 -27.75
CA ASP A 540 -12.91 35.70 -28.42
C ASP A 540 -11.76 34.97 -29.15
N GLY A 541 -11.68 33.64 -29.02
CA GLY A 541 -10.59 32.84 -29.52
C GLY A 541 -9.38 32.80 -28.56
N PRO A 542 -8.19 32.44 -29.06
CA PRO A 542 -6.97 32.41 -28.25
C PRO A 542 -6.62 33.80 -27.70
N LEU A 543 -6.40 33.88 -26.38
CA LEU A 543 -5.92 35.09 -25.72
C LEU A 543 -4.39 35.06 -25.63
N SER A 544 -3.74 36.22 -25.65
CA SER A 544 -2.27 36.31 -25.55
C SER A 544 -1.84 36.87 -24.19
N SER A 545 -0.57 36.69 -23.82
CA SER A 545 -0.02 37.31 -22.61
C SER A 545 -0.21 38.83 -22.61
N GLY A 546 -0.72 39.36 -21.50
CA GLY A 546 -0.92 40.79 -21.28
C GLY A 546 0.28 41.49 -20.66
N GLU A 547 1.04 40.76 -19.83
CA GLU A 547 2.14 41.26 -19.01
C GLU A 547 3.10 40.12 -18.58
N TYR A 548 4.23 40.47 -17.96
CA TYR A 548 5.23 39.48 -17.56
C TYR A 548 4.76 38.57 -16.41
N THR A 549 3.84 39.04 -15.56
CA THR A 549 3.20 38.25 -14.49
C THR A 549 2.15 37.29 -15.01
N THR A 550 1.87 37.22 -16.31
CA THR A 550 0.93 36.23 -16.84
C THR A 550 1.49 34.81 -16.82
N GLY A 551 2.81 34.65 -16.88
CA GLY A 551 3.43 33.36 -17.15
C GLY A 551 3.30 32.94 -18.62
N ALA A 552 3.60 31.67 -18.90
CA ALA A 552 3.55 31.13 -20.25
C ALA A 552 2.11 30.95 -20.72
N VAL A 553 1.80 31.37 -21.95
CA VAL A 553 0.46 31.25 -22.55
C VAL A 553 0.54 30.38 -23.79
N SER A 554 -0.27 29.32 -23.84
CA SER A 554 -0.47 28.46 -25.00
C SER A 554 -1.96 28.34 -25.35
N TYR A 555 -2.28 27.63 -26.44
CA TYR A 555 -3.65 27.35 -26.83
C TYR A 555 -3.80 25.87 -27.19
N GLU A 556 -4.62 25.15 -26.43
CA GLU A 556 -4.72 23.70 -26.47
C GLU A 556 -6.18 23.29 -26.27
N ASP A 557 -6.70 22.38 -27.10
CA ASP A 557 -8.05 21.81 -27.00
C ASP A 557 -9.20 22.83 -26.81
N GLY A 558 -9.06 23.99 -27.44
CA GLY A 558 -10.07 25.06 -27.37
C GLY A 558 -9.96 25.98 -26.16
N TYR A 559 -8.92 25.84 -25.35
CA TYR A 559 -8.61 26.68 -24.19
C TYR A 559 -7.37 27.53 -24.44
N THR A 560 -7.41 28.77 -23.97
CA THR A 560 -6.16 29.48 -23.65
C THR A 560 -5.64 28.88 -22.35
N VAL A 561 -4.43 28.33 -22.37
CA VAL A 561 -3.79 27.74 -21.19
C VAL A 561 -2.74 28.72 -20.69
N VAL A 562 -2.83 29.07 -19.41
CA VAL A 562 -1.89 29.95 -18.73
C VAL A 562 -1.17 29.15 -17.66
N ASP A 563 0.12 28.92 -17.87
CA ASP A 563 1.01 28.35 -16.86
C ASP A 563 1.62 29.49 -16.03
N ILE A 564 0.91 29.90 -14.97
CA ILE A 564 1.36 30.99 -14.10
C ILE A 564 2.57 30.56 -13.25
N SER A 565 2.85 29.26 -13.15
CA SER A 565 3.98 28.72 -12.37
C SER A 565 5.35 29.04 -13.00
N THR A 566 5.39 29.46 -14.26
CA THR A 566 6.61 29.98 -14.89
C THR A 566 7.04 31.34 -14.35
N THR A 567 6.23 31.94 -13.47
CA THR A 567 6.59 33.13 -12.68
C THR A 567 6.91 32.72 -11.25
N TYR A 568 7.90 33.37 -10.62
CA TYR A 568 8.31 33.02 -9.26
C TYR A 568 7.15 33.08 -8.25
N ASP A 569 6.38 34.17 -8.26
CA ASP A 569 5.25 34.38 -7.34
C ASP A 569 4.01 33.51 -7.68
N GLY A 570 3.95 32.95 -8.89
CA GLY A 570 2.83 32.13 -9.35
C GLY A 570 3.00 30.63 -9.08
N ARG A 571 4.14 30.20 -8.53
CA ARG A 571 4.43 28.78 -8.23
C ARG A 571 3.52 28.19 -7.15
N ALA A 572 3.09 29.03 -6.21
CA ALA A 572 2.19 28.61 -5.14
C ALA A 572 1.27 29.77 -4.73
N ILE A 573 -0.02 29.48 -4.56
CA ILE A 573 -0.98 30.43 -3.97
C ILE A 573 -1.44 29.83 -2.65
N ILE A 574 -0.84 30.29 -1.55
CA ILE A 574 -1.15 29.83 -0.20
C ILE A 574 -2.57 30.26 0.24
N PRO A 575 -3.18 29.59 1.24
CA PRO A 575 -4.49 29.95 1.78
C PRO A 575 -4.63 31.45 2.11
N GLY A 576 -5.75 32.04 1.70
CA GLY A 576 -6.07 33.45 1.90
C GLY A 576 -5.31 34.44 0.99
N LYS A 577 -4.54 33.96 0.00
CA LYS A 577 -3.84 34.83 -0.97
C LYS A 577 -4.49 34.79 -2.35
N SER A 578 -4.12 35.78 -3.16
CA SER A 578 -4.58 35.91 -4.53
C SER A 578 -3.42 36.17 -5.48
N TYR A 579 -3.58 35.75 -6.72
CA TYR A 579 -2.65 36.01 -7.81
C TYR A 579 -3.40 36.62 -8.99
N SER A 580 -2.92 37.75 -9.49
CA SER A 580 -3.55 38.49 -10.59
C SER A 580 -2.64 38.52 -11.82
N PHE A 581 -3.24 38.35 -12.99
CA PHE A 581 -2.55 38.47 -14.27
C PHE A 581 -3.45 39.03 -15.37
N LYS A 582 -2.82 39.52 -16.45
CA LYS A 582 -3.52 40.04 -17.63
C LYS A 582 -3.43 39.13 -18.82
N LEU A 583 -4.54 39.03 -19.56
CA LEU A 583 -4.58 38.50 -20.91
C LEU A 583 -5.03 39.58 -21.88
N LYS A 584 -4.48 39.55 -23.09
CA LYS A 584 -4.72 40.51 -24.16
C LYS A 584 -5.63 39.94 -25.24
N THR A 585 -6.40 40.87 -25.81
CA THR A 585 -7.25 40.73 -26.99
C THR A 585 -6.93 41.85 -27.97
N SER A 586 -7.21 41.64 -29.26
CA SER A 586 -7.01 42.67 -30.29
C SER A 586 -7.98 43.85 -30.14
N VAL A 587 -9.15 43.62 -29.54
CA VAL A 587 -10.18 44.64 -29.29
C VAL A 587 -10.62 44.53 -27.83
N ALA A 588 -10.56 45.64 -27.10
CA ALA A 588 -10.92 45.70 -25.69
C ALA A 588 -12.34 45.14 -25.45
N PRO A 589 -12.50 44.13 -24.58
CA PRO A 589 -13.80 43.57 -24.27
C PRO A 589 -14.62 44.56 -23.44
N LYS A 590 -15.95 44.58 -23.64
CA LYS A 590 -16.86 45.47 -22.90
C LYS A 590 -17.29 44.90 -21.55
N ASP A 591 -17.33 43.57 -21.46
CA ASP A 591 -17.77 42.79 -20.32
C ASP A 591 -17.04 41.44 -20.32
N THR A 592 -17.47 40.49 -19.50
CA THR A 592 -16.87 39.15 -19.37
C THR A 592 -17.64 38.07 -20.14
N SER A 593 -18.63 38.43 -20.96
CA SER A 593 -19.53 37.48 -21.63
C SER A 593 -18.83 36.50 -22.57
N ALA A 594 -17.65 36.87 -23.06
CA ALA A 594 -16.85 35.99 -23.90
C ALA A 594 -16.15 34.88 -23.12
N ILE A 595 -15.86 35.07 -21.83
CA ILE A 595 -15.22 34.05 -20.98
C ILE A 595 -16.28 33.03 -20.54
N GLN A 596 -16.25 31.84 -21.13
CA GLN A 596 -17.24 30.79 -20.87
C GLN A 596 -16.96 30.03 -19.58
N SER A 597 -15.69 29.73 -19.32
CA SER A 597 -15.24 29.07 -18.08
C SER A 597 -13.78 29.38 -17.81
N ILE A 598 -13.42 29.33 -16.52
CA ILE A 598 -12.03 29.22 -16.09
C ILE A 598 -11.92 27.96 -15.24
N GLU A 599 -10.96 27.12 -15.58
CA GLU A 599 -10.63 25.90 -14.85
C GLU A 599 -9.20 25.99 -14.33
N LEU A 600 -8.97 25.41 -13.15
CA LEU A 600 -7.68 25.34 -12.48
C LEU A 600 -7.29 23.87 -12.39
N SER A 601 -6.07 23.54 -12.82
CA SER A 601 -5.39 22.30 -12.46
C SER A 601 -4.11 22.61 -11.67
N GLN A 602 -3.58 21.59 -11.01
CA GLN A 602 -2.37 21.68 -10.20
C GLN A 602 -1.35 20.63 -10.65
N ARG A 603 -0.11 20.82 -10.27
CA ARG A 603 0.97 19.84 -10.40
C ARG A 603 1.82 19.86 -9.14
N ILE A 604 2.53 18.76 -8.86
CA ILE A 604 3.50 18.74 -7.76
C ILE A 604 4.73 19.58 -8.11
N HIS A 605 5.19 19.54 -9.36
CA HIS A 605 6.21 20.43 -9.90
C HIS A 605 5.97 20.71 -11.39
N GLU A 606 6.79 21.59 -12.00
CA GLU A 606 6.55 22.13 -13.36
C GLU A 606 6.34 21.02 -14.42
N ASP A 607 7.15 19.96 -14.36
CA ASP A 607 7.09 18.81 -15.29
C ASP A 607 6.15 17.66 -14.86
N ALA A 608 5.50 17.75 -13.69
CA ALA A 608 4.67 16.67 -13.17
C ALA A 608 3.32 16.58 -13.90
N VAL A 609 2.68 15.42 -13.80
CA VAL A 609 1.31 15.21 -14.31
C VAL A 609 0.29 16.12 -13.61
N GLU A 610 -0.70 16.59 -14.36
CA GLU A 610 -1.75 17.45 -13.82
C GLU A 610 -2.75 16.68 -12.96
N ILE A 611 -3.12 17.28 -11.84
CA ILE A 611 -4.04 16.72 -10.84
C ILE A 611 -5.15 17.72 -10.50
N GLY A 612 -6.31 17.21 -10.10
CA GLY A 612 -7.39 18.01 -9.49
C GLY A 612 -7.94 19.14 -10.35
N ARG A 613 -8.13 18.93 -11.67
CA ARG A 613 -8.72 19.94 -12.57
C ARG A 613 -10.17 20.24 -12.17
N GLN A 614 -10.46 21.51 -11.83
CA GLN A 614 -11.77 21.97 -11.36
C GLN A 614 -12.18 23.29 -12.01
N THR A 615 -13.49 23.53 -12.16
CA THR A 615 -14.01 24.83 -12.65
C THR A 615 -14.11 25.84 -11.51
N ILE A 616 -13.46 27.00 -11.66
CA ILE A 616 -13.39 28.07 -10.64
C ILE A 616 -14.09 29.37 -11.06
N PHE A 617 -14.59 29.44 -12.29
CA PHE A 617 -15.45 30.53 -12.78
C PHE A 617 -16.38 30.02 -13.88
N THR A 618 -17.65 30.44 -13.80
CA THR A 618 -18.59 30.47 -14.92
C THR A 618 -19.40 31.76 -14.86
N PRO A 619 -19.84 32.34 -15.98
CA PRO A 619 -20.58 33.61 -16.02
C PRO A 619 -21.86 33.68 -15.18
N ASN A 620 -22.44 32.51 -14.83
CA ASN A 620 -23.76 32.41 -14.22
C ASN A 620 -23.77 31.83 -12.80
N ASN A 621 -22.62 31.43 -12.23
CA ASN A 621 -22.54 31.05 -10.82
C ASN A 621 -22.44 32.32 -9.97
N LYS A 622 -23.60 32.80 -9.52
CA LYS A 622 -23.73 33.77 -8.42
C LYS A 622 -23.71 33.05 -7.08
#